data_AF-T0JZ65-F1
#
_entry.id   AF-T0JZ65-F1
#
_cell.length_a   1.000
_cell.length_b   1.000
_cell.length_c   1.000
_cell.angle_alpha   90.00
_cell.angle_beta   90.00
_cell.angle_gamma   90.00
#
_symmetry.space_group_name_H-M   'P 1'
#
loop_
_entity.id
_entity.type
_entity.pdbx_description
1 polymer ?
#
loop_
_entity_poly.entity_id
_entity_poly.type
_entity_poly.pdbx_seq_one_letter_code
_entity_poly.pdbx_strand_id
1 'polypeptide(L)'
;MAWDSTGQEGVYYWAKYFGFTNTATKSVNSVLGFMQTLPHWGWNGNARRYWDNIYGGKLRRIERQIHHYGSALNALPLLSAFRSSPTDTYLLRTGYAGTTGPLSNINADGFAAASFHSWPDTLKWDGISGDYGPGFLGLALGSGTYVVQDAELGLVAFGGMLTSSGNSVSVVTKDAVRRKVFIGPLGVLVSVDAGIVREVKYVAASKTVDVTLAQLDGVPKAANAVIWVEGGGNWKVTGSGVTQARGGWQVALSGDSVVVQVLPA
;
A
#
# COMPACT_ATOMS: atom_id res chain seq x y z
N MET A 1 -10.03 -23.32 12.87
CA MET A 1 -11.27 -22.59 12.55
C MET A 1 -11.35 -22.42 11.04
N ALA A 2 -12.44 -22.86 10.39
CA ALA A 2 -12.53 -22.92 8.93
C ALA A 2 -12.79 -21.57 8.23
N TRP A 3 -12.82 -20.45 8.99
CA TRP A 3 -13.08 -19.11 8.45
C TRP A 3 -12.17 -18.03 9.07
N ASP A 4 -10.99 -18.42 9.56
CA ASP A 4 -10.00 -17.45 10.02
C ASP A 4 -9.37 -16.75 8.80
N SER A 5 -9.43 -15.42 8.79
CA SER A 5 -8.85 -14.58 7.75
C SER A 5 -7.43 -14.11 8.08
N THR A 6 -6.76 -14.72 9.06
CA THR A 6 -5.38 -14.36 9.46
C THR A 6 -4.34 -15.18 8.69
N GLY A 7 -3.16 -14.61 8.43
CA GLY A 7 -1.97 -15.34 7.98
C GLY A 7 -1.87 -15.59 6.48
N GLN A 8 -2.78 -15.04 5.68
CA GLN A 8 -2.74 -15.18 4.21
C GLN A 8 -1.48 -14.52 3.62
N GLU A 9 -0.99 -13.44 4.22
CA GLU A 9 0.26 -12.80 3.84
C GLU A 9 1.46 -13.76 3.91
N GLY A 10 1.59 -14.52 4.99
CA GLY A 10 2.65 -15.51 5.13
C GLY A 10 2.55 -16.61 4.07
N VAL A 11 1.35 -17.17 3.87
CA VAL A 11 1.12 -18.20 2.85
C VAL A 11 1.46 -17.66 1.46
N TYR A 12 0.98 -16.46 1.12
CA TYR A 12 1.19 -15.83 -0.18
C TYR A 12 2.66 -15.53 -0.46
N TYR A 13 3.36 -14.84 0.45
CA TYR A 13 4.72 -14.37 0.20
C TYR A 13 5.71 -15.54 0.14
N TRP A 14 5.60 -16.53 1.01
CA TRP A 14 6.45 -17.73 0.95
C TRP A 14 6.15 -18.58 -0.29
N ALA A 15 4.88 -18.78 -0.64
CA ALA A 15 4.53 -19.49 -1.86
C ALA A 15 5.07 -18.78 -3.11
N LYS A 16 4.95 -17.45 -3.18
CA LYS A 16 5.49 -16.64 -4.28
C LYS A 16 7.02 -16.74 -4.34
N TYR A 17 7.71 -16.65 -3.20
CA TYR A 17 9.16 -16.74 -3.11
C TYR A 17 9.71 -18.07 -3.63
N PHE A 18 9.09 -19.20 -3.26
CA PHE A 18 9.50 -20.54 -3.70
C PHE A 18 8.90 -20.99 -5.05
N GLY A 19 8.17 -20.13 -5.76
CA GLY A 19 7.58 -20.46 -7.06
C GLY A 19 6.35 -21.36 -7.00
N PHE A 20 5.70 -21.52 -5.84
CA PHE A 20 4.45 -22.27 -5.67
C PHE A 20 3.23 -21.44 -6.12
N THR A 21 3.13 -21.19 -7.42
CA THR A 21 2.11 -20.32 -8.04
C THR A 21 0.68 -20.71 -7.66
N ASN A 22 0.35 -22.00 -7.68
CA ASN A 22 -0.98 -22.49 -7.30
C ASN A 22 -1.36 -22.12 -5.86
N THR A 23 -0.41 -22.20 -4.92
CA THR A 23 -0.64 -21.84 -3.51
C THR A 23 -0.77 -20.33 -3.34
N ALA A 24 0.04 -19.54 -4.04
CA ALA A 24 -0.06 -18.08 -4.01
C ALA A 24 -1.43 -17.62 -4.56
N THR A 25 -1.88 -18.19 -5.69
CA THR A 25 -3.19 -17.92 -6.28
C THR A 25 -4.34 -18.34 -5.36
N LYS A 26 -4.24 -19.52 -4.71
CA LYS A 26 -5.23 -19.94 -3.71
C LYS A 26 -5.34 -18.94 -2.55
N SER A 27 -4.22 -18.38 -2.08
CA SER A 27 -4.25 -17.38 -1.00
C SER A 27 -4.97 -16.10 -1.44
N VAL A 28 -4.67 -15.57 -2.63
CA VAL A 28 -5.38 -14.41 -3.21
C VAL A 28 -6.88 -14.69 -3.32
N ASN A 29 -7.26 -15.83 -3.90
CA ASN A 29 -8.68 -16.20 -4.06
C ASN A 29 -9.38 -16.39 -2.71
N SER A 30 -8.67 -16.92 -1.70
CA SER A 30 -9.20 -17.05 -0.34
C SER A 30 -9.52 -15.68 0.25
N VAL A 31 -8.60 -14.72 0.11
CA VAL A 31 -8.82 -13.32 0.55
C VAL A 31 -10.05 -12.74 -0.13
N LEU A 32 -10.17 -12.85 -1.45
CA LEU A 32 -11.32 -12.31 -2.18
C LEU A 32 -12.65 -12.97 -1.79
N GLY A 33 -12.62 -14.22 -1.32
CA GLY A 33 -13.80 -14.90 -0.80
C GLY A 33 -14.42 -14.22 0.42
N PHE A 34 -13.63 -13.50 1.22
CA PHE A 34 -14.09 -12.83 2.44
C PHE A 34 -13.83 -11.32 2.48
N MET A 35 -13.11 -10.74 1.51
CA MET A 35 -12.76 -9.33 1.44
C MET A 35 -13.10 -8.78 0.04
N GLN A 36 -14.08 -7.90 -0.03
CA GLN A 36 -14.70 -7.48 -1.30
C GLN A 36 -14.60 -5.96 -1.49
N THR A 37 -14.74 -5.53 -2.75
CA THR A 37 -14.98 -4.11 -3.06
C THR A 37 -16.43 -3.76 -2.78
N LEU A 38 -16.67 -2.78 -1.93
CA LEU A 38 -18.01 -2.29 -1.58
C LEU A 38 -17.95 -0.77 -1.50
N PRO A 39 -18.88 0.00 -2.09
CA PRO A 39 -18.85 1.46 -2.09
C PRO A 39 -19.30 2.04 -0.73
N HIS A 40 -18.63 1.64 0.34
CA HIS A 40 -18.89 2.08 1.71
C HIS A 40 -17.60 2.10 2.50
N TRP A 41 -17.34 3.18 3.23
CA TRP A 41 -16.08 3.40 3.95
C TRP A 41 -15.69 2.19 4.83
N GLY A 42 -16.63 1.68 5.62
CA GLY A 42 -16.40 0.59 6.57
C GLY A 42 -16.40 -0.83 5.97
N TRP A 43 -16.86 -0.97 4.72
CA TRP A 43 -17.04 -2.30 4.11
C TRP A 43 -16.07 -2.56 2.95
N ASN A 44 -15.57 -1.50 2.30
CA ASN A 44 -14.63 -1.63 1.20
C ASN A 44 -13.31 -2.22 1.68
N GLY A 45 -12.90 -3.36 1.12
CA GLY A 45 -11.67 -4.04 1.53
C GLY A 45 -11.67 -4.47 3.01
N ASN A 46 -12.84 -4.60 3.64
CA ASN A 46 -12.97 -5.06 5.02
C ASN A 46 -13.18 -6.58 5.04
N ALA A 47 -12.18 -7.35 5.48
CA ALA A 47 -12.25 -8.81 5.55
C ALA A 47 -13.31 -9.28 6.56
N ARG A 48 -14.14 -10.27 6.19
CA ARG A 48 -15.20 -10.85 7.06
C ARG A 48 -14.63 -11.48 8.33
N ARG A 49 -14.96 -10.88 9.48
CA ARG A 49 -14.54 -11.23 10.84
C ARG A 49 -15.58 -10.82 11.86
N TYR A 50 -15.76 -11.66 12.89
CA TYR A 50 -16.88 -11.55 13.83
C TYR A 50 -16.54 -11.74 15.30
N TRP A 51 -15.41 -12.37 15.63
CA TRP A 51 -15.19 -12.90 16.98
C TRP A 51 -14.13 -12.14 17.77
N ASP A 52 -13.21 -11.39 17.15
CA ASP A 52 -12.04 -10.90 17.89
C ASP A 52 -12.40 -9.91 19.02
N ASN A 53 -13.58 -9.27 18.98
CA ASN A 53 -14.08 -8.41 20.05
C ASN A 53 -14.28 -9.16 21.37
N ILE A 54 -14.52 -10.48 21.36
CA ILE A 54 -14.65 -11.26 22.60
C ILE A 54 -13.30 -11.45 23.31
N TYR A 55 -12.19 -11.30 22.59
CA TYR A 55 -10.82 -11.46 23.11
C TYR A 55 -10.09 -10.13 23.27
N GLY A 56 -10.15 -9.26 22.27
CA GLY A 56 -9.38 -8.02 22.15
C GLY A 56 -10.19 -6.73 22.22
N GLY A 57 -11.51 -6.81 22.41
CA GLY A 57 -12.40 -5.64 22.50
C GLY A 57 -12.78 -5.27 23.93
N LYS A 58 -13.06 -3.98 24.15
CA LYS A 58 -13.68 -3.46 25.38
C LYS A 58 -15.14 -3.87 25.45
N LEU A 59 -15.86 -3.71 24.34
CA LEU A 59 -17.24 -4.19 24.20
C LEU A 59 -17.22 -5.59 23.60
N ARG A 60 -17.32 -6.60 24.47
CA ARG A 60 -17.20 -8.02 24.10
C ARG A 60 -18.51 -8.57 23.56
N ARG A 61 -18.53 -8.96 22.28
CA ARG A 61 -19.65 -9.65 21.63
C ARG A 61 -19.21 -10.22 20.28
N ILE A 62 -20.01 -11.14 19.74
CA ILE A 62 -19.85 -11.60 18.36
C ILE A 62 -20.53 -10.58 17.45
N GLU A 63 -19.73 -9.87 16.67
CA GLU A 63 -20.17 -8.76 15.84
C GLU A 63 -19.21 -8.58 14.67
N ARG A 64 -19.76 -8.21 13.51
CA ARG A 64 -18.97 -7.85 12.35
C ARG A 64 -18.07 -6.65 12.67
N GLN A 65 -16.75 -6.86 12.58
CA GLN A 65 -15.79 -5.80 12.85
C GLN A 65 -15.48 -5.00 11.59
N ILE A 66 -15.45 -3.68 11.71
CA ILE A 66 -15.00 -2.78 10.64
C ILE A 66 -13.53 -2.41 10.89
N HIS A 67 -12.70 -2.58 9.86
CA HIS A 67 -11.27 -2.25 9.84
C HIS A 67 -10.44 -2.91 10.95
N HIS A 68 -10.81 -4.13 11.35
CA HIS A 68 -9.94 -4.98 12.18
C HIS A 68 -8.64 -5.34 11.44
N TYR A 69 -7.57 -5.65 12.18
CA TYR A 69 -6.21 -5.80 11.66
C TYR A 69 -6.11 -6.77 10.48
N GLY A 70 -6.94 -7.83 10.47
CA GLY A 70 -6.91 -8.84 9.42
C GLY A 70 -7.15 -8.24 8.03
N SER A 71 -7.96 -7.18 7.91
CA SER A 71 -8.24 -6.54 6.62
C SER A 71 -6.98 -5.93 5.99
N ALA A 72 -6.15 -5.26 6.78
CA ALA A 72 -4.95 -4.60 6.28
C ALA A 72 -3.84 -5.59 5.94
N LEU A 73 -3.71 -6.69 6.68
CA LEU A 73 -2.76 -7.75 6.35
C LEU A 73 -3.16 -8.50 5.07
N ASN A 74 -4.44 -8.83 4.92
CA ASN A 74 -4.98 -9.49 3.73
C ASN A 74 -4.89 -8.62 2.46
N ALA A 75 -4.85 -7.30 2.62
CA ALA A 75 -4.63 -6.39 1.51
C ALA A 75 -3.24 -6.52 0.87
N LEU A 76 -2.22 -6.92 1.64
CA LEU A 76 -0.84 -7.01 1.16
C LEU A 76 -0.67 -8.02 0.01
N PRO A 77 -1.19 -9.27 0.10
CA PRO A 77 -1.27 -10.19 -1.02
C PRO A 77 -1.96 -9.62 -2.26
N LEU A 78 -3.10 -8.93 -2.10
CA LEU A 78 -3.84 -8.39 -3.24
C LEU A 78 -3.05 -7.31 -3.98
N LEU A 79 -2.46 -6.38 -3.23
CA LEU A 79 -1.61 -5.34 -3.81
C LEU A 79 -0.35 -5.93 -4.47
N SER A 80 0.25 -6.97 -3.87
CA SER A 80 1.38 -7.68 -4.49
C SER A 80 0.99 -8.44 -5.75
N ALA A 81 -0.18 -9.10 -5.76
CA ALA A 81 -0.69 -9.81 -6.92
C ALA A 81 -1.00 -8.84 -8.07
N PHE A 82 -1.63 -7.70 -7.76
CA PHE A 82 -1.84 -6.62 -8.72
C PHE A 82 -0.52 -6.14 -9.34
N ARG A 83 0.52 -5.87 -8.53
CA ARG A 83 1.83 -5.44 -9.08
C ARG A 83 2.48 -6.48 -10.00
N SER A 84 2.23 -7.77 -9.76
CA SER A 84 2.73 -8.85 -10.63
C SER A 84 1.98 -8.94 -11.96
N SER A 85 0.71 -8.52 -12.02
CA SER A 85 -0.11 -8.50 -13.24
C SER A 85 -1.06 -7.30 -13.17
N PRO A 86 -0.64 -6.09 -13.60
CA PRO A 86 -1.31 -4.83 -13.30
C PRO A 86 -2.51 -4.53 -14.23
N THR A 87 -3.31 -5.56 -14.49
CA THR A 87 -4.49 -5.50 -15.37
C THR A 87 -5.79 -5.71 -14.61
N ASP A 88 -5.75 -6.39 -13.46
CA ASP A 88 -6.92 -6.64 -12.62
C ASP A 88 -7.08 -5.54 -11.58
N THR A 89 -7.82 -4.47 -11.94
CA THR A 89 -8.07 -3.35 -11.03
C THR A 89 -8.95 -3.71 -9.83
N TYR A 90 -9.62 -4.87 -9.83
CA TYR A 90 -10.38 -5.34 -8.67
C TYR A 90 -9.47 -5.64 -7.48
N LEU A 91 -8.32 -6.28 -7.74
CA LEU A 91 -7.28 -6.53 -6.72
C LEU A 91 -6.79 -5.22 -6.11
N LEU A 92 -6.53 -4.22 -6.95
CA LEU A 92 -6.09 -2.90 -6.50
C LEU A 92 -7.17 -2.22 -5.66
N ARG A 93 -8.40 -2.10 -6.16
CA ARG A 93 -9.51 -1.43 -5.45
C ARG A 93 -9.73 -2.04 -4.06
N THR A 94 -9.75 -3.37 -4.00
CA THR A 94 -9.96 -4.12 -2.75
C THR A 94 -8.76 -3.98 -1.80
N GLY A 95 -7.54 -4.21 -2.29
CA GLY A 95 -6.32 -4.12 -1.48
C GLY A 95 -6.04 -2.69 -1.00
N TYR A 96 -6.28 -1.68 -1.83
CA TYR A 96 -6.05 -0.28 -1.47
C TYR A 96 -7.00 0.17 -0.34
N ALA A 97 -8.27 -0.21 -0.44
CA ALA A 97 -9.25 0.06 0.61
C ALA A 97 -8.91 -0.66 1.93
N GLY A 98 -8.53 -1.94 1.87
CA GLY A 98 -8.15 -2.70 3.07
C GLY A 98 -6.91 -2.15 3.76
N THR A 99 -5.93 -1.68 2.99
CA THR A 99 -4.69 -1.08 3.51
C THR A 99 -4.93 0.27 4.20
N THR A 100 -5.89 1.06 3.71
CA THR A 100 -6.16 2.41 4.24
C THR A 100 -7.14 2.41 5.40
N GLY A 101 -7.99 1.38 5.52
CA GLY A 101 -8.96 1.20 6.60
C GLY A 101 -8.44 1.44 8.03
N PRO A 102 -7.25 0.93 8.42
CA PRO A 102 -6.70 1.15 9.76
C PRO A 102 -6.54 2.61 10.18
N LEU A 103 -6.43 3.55 9.24
CA LEU A 103 -6.39 4.99 9.56
C LEU A 103 -7.66 5.46 10.26
N SER A 104 -8.80 4.89 9.90
CA SER A 104 -10.08 5.26 10.51
C SER A 104 -10.17 4.90 11.99
N ASN A 105 -9.35 3.96 12.48
CA ASN A 105 -9.32 3.57 13.89
C ASN A 105 -8.44 4.47 14.76
N ILE A 106 -7.60 5.33 14.15
CA ILE A 106 -6.75 6.27 14.88
C ILE A 106 -7.54 7.56 15.07
N ASN A 107 -7.81 7.93 16.32
CA ASN A 107 -8.45 9.19 16.63
C ASN A 107 -7.45 10.37 16.56
N ALA A 108 -7.96 11.60 16.67
CA ALA A 108 -7.13 12.81 16.56
C ALA A 108 -6.05 12.92 17.67
N ASP A 109 -6.27 12.30 18.82
CA ASP A 109 -5.32 12.27 19.94
C ASP A 109 -4.28 11.14 19.80
N GLY A 110 -4.37 10.32 18.74
CA GLY A 110 -3.44 9.23 18.45
C GLY A 110 -3.79 7.88 19.08
N PHE A 111 -4.92 7.78 19.80
CA PHE A 111 -5.42 6.48 20.27
C PHE A 111 -5.98 5.68 19.11
N ALA A 112 -5.53 4.43 18.98
CA ALA A 112 -6.01 3.51 17.97
C ALA A 112 -6.95 2.47 18.57
N ALA A 113 -8.15 2.32 18.02
CA ALA A 113 -9.12 1.31 18.43
C ALA A 113 -8.86 -0.06 17.75
N ALA A 114 -9.16 -1.16 18.44
CA ALA A 114 -9.04 -2.51 17.88
C ALA A 114 -9.88 -2.70 16.61
N SER A 115 -11.09 -2.16 16.59
CA SER A 115 -11.98 -2.12 15.44
C SER A 115 -13.10 -1.09 15.64
N PHE A 116 -13.96 -0.94 14.64
CA PHE A 116 -15.24 -0.23 14.75
C PHE A 116 -16.41 -1.24 14.86
N HIS A 117 -17.26 -1.04 15.88
CA HIS A 117 -18.48 -1.81 16.13
C HIS A 117 -19.56 -1.47 15.11
N SER A 118 -19.93 -2.43 14.26
CA SER A 118 -20.81 -2.20 13.13
C SER A 118 -22.31 -2.30 13.41
N TRP A 119 -22.75 -2.73 14.60
CA TRP A 119 -24.19 -2.81 14.89
C TRP A 119 -24.81 -1.41 14.85
N PRO A 120 -25.99 -1.24 14.22
CA PRO A 120 -26.63 0.06 14.06
C PRO A 120 -26.91 0.81 15.36
N ASP A 121 -27.12 0.09 16.46
CA ASP A 121 -27.36 0.64 17.79
C ASP A 121 -26.08 1.11 18.50
N THR A 122 -24.90 0.73 18.00
CA THR A 122 -23.62 0.96 18.66
C THR A 122 -22.76 1.95 17.91
N LEU A 123 -22.43 1.68 16.63
CA LEU A 123 -21.67 2.53 15.71
C LEU A 123 -20.55 3.35 16.38
N LYS A 124 -19.61 2.66 17.03
CA LYS A 124 -18.52 3.26 17.80
C LYS A 124 -17.21 2.52 17.58
N TRP A 125 -16.10 3.25 17.65
CA TRP A 125 -14.79 2.66 17.81
C TRP A 125 -14.69 1.95 19.16
N ASP A 126 -14.04 0.79 19.17
CA ASP A 126 -13.78 0.06 20.42
C ASP A 126 -12.93 0.93 21.37
N GLY A 127 -13.20 0.79 22.67
CA GLY A 127 -12.56 1.61 23.70
C GLY A 127 -11.18 1.14 24.14
N ILE A 128 -10.59 0.11 23.53
CA ILE A 128 -9.19 -0.30 23.72
C ILE A 128 -8.51 -0.59 22.37
N SER A 129 -7.18 -0.55 22.35
CA SER A 129 -6.40 -0.84 21.14
C SER A 129 -6.35 -2.30 20.77
N GLY A 130 -6.52 -3.21 21.74
CA GLY A 130 -6.50 -4.64 21.51
C GLY A 130 -5.33 -5.09 20.64
N ASP A 131 -5.65 -5.71 19.52
CA ASP A 131 -4.77 -6.22 18.48
C ASP A 131 -4.63 -5.29 17.26
N TYR A 132 -4.79 -3.97 17.44
CA TYR A 132 -4.69 -3.00 16.34
C TYR A 132 -3.31 -2.97 15.66
N GLY A 133 -2.22 -3.23 16.39
CA GLY A 133 -0.84 -3.06 15.92
C GLY A 133 -0.53 -3.70 14.55
N PRO A 134 -0.87 -4.99 14.33
CA PRO A 134 -0.75 -5.64 13.02
C PRO A 134 -1.53 -4.92 11.89
N GLY A 135 -2.62 -4.23 12.21
CA GLY A 135 -3.38 -3.42 11.26
C GLY A 135 -2.58 -2.19 10.81
N PHE A 136 -1.94 -1.52 11.76
CA PHE A 136 -1.00 -0.44 11.47
C PHE A 136 0.21 -0.94 10.65
N LEU A 137 0.72 -2.14 10.93
CA LEU A 137 1.76 -2.75 10.12
C LEU A 137 1.30 -2.98 8.67
N GLY A 138 0.09 -3.51 8.48
CA GLY A 138 -0.53 -3.67 7.15
C GLY A 138 -0.65 -2.34 6.40
N LEU A 139 -1.11 -1.28 7.08
CA LEU A 139 -1.12 0.08 6.54
C LEU A 139 0.29 0.53 6.13
N ALA A 140 1.27 0.43 7.03
CA ALA A 140 2.63 0.92 6.79
C ALA A 140 3.32 0.19 5.64
N LEU A 141 3.19 -1.14 5.59
CA LEU A 141 3.78 -1.98 4.54
C LEU A 141 3.00 -1.91 3.22
N GLY A 142 1.69 -1.72 3.25
CA GLY A 142 0.84 -1.71 2.07
C GLY A 142 0.78 -0.35 1.36
N SER A 143 0.98 0.74 2.12
CA SER A 143 0.85 2.11 1.62
C SER A 143 1.75 2.39 0.43
N GLY A 144 1.20 3.10 -0.54
CA GLY A 144 1.90 3.56 -1.73
C GLY A 144 0.93 4.27 -2.66
N THR A 145 1.50 4.96 -3.63
CA THR A 145 0.76 5.58 -4.73
C THR A 145 0.76 4.62 -5.93
N TYR A 146 -0.38 4.42 -6.59
CA TYR A 146 -0.48 3.54 -7.76
C TYR A 146 -1.03 4.32 -8.95
N VAL A 147 -0.27 4.39 -10.03
CA VAL A 147 -0.68 4.96 -11.31
C VAL A 147 -1.11 3.82 -12.23
N VAL A 148 -2.37 3.81 -12.66
CA VAL A 148 -2.97 2.63 -13.28
C VAL A 148 -3.86 3.03 -14.44
N GLN A 149 -3.78 2.26 -15.53
CA GLN A 149 -4.73 2.34 -16.61
C GLN A 149 -5.96 1.50 -16.25
N ASP A 150 -7.05 2.16 -15.89
CA ASP A 150 -8.35 1.54 -15.67
C ASP A 150 -9.14 1.50 -16.99
N ALA A 151 -9.90 0.43 -17.19
CA ALA A 151 -10.66 0.21 -18.43
C ALA A 151 -11.82 1.20 -18.61
N GLU A 152 -12.39 1.70 -17.52
CA GLU A 152 -13.53 2.61 -17.52
C GLU A 152 -13.10 4.06 -17.30
N LEU A 153 -12.15 4.28 -16.38
CA LEU A 153 -11.75 5.61 -15.93
C LEU A 153 -10.52 6.17 -16.67
N GLY A 154 -9.88 5.35 -17.50
CA GLY A 154 -8.61 5.71 -18.12
C GLY A 154 -7.46 5.73 -17.11
N LEU A 155 -6.50 6.63 -17.30
CA LEU A 155 -5.33 6.73 -16.42
C LEU A 155 -5.71 7.40 -15.09
N VAL A 156 -5.57 6.67 -13.98
CA VAL A 156 -5.93 7.11 -12.63
C VAL A 156 -4.77 6.96 -11.65
N ALA A 157 -4.81 7.70 -10.55
CA ALA A 157 -3.88 7.53 -9.43
C ALA A 157 -4.63 7.20 -8.12
N PHE A 158 -4.26 6.09 -7.47
CA PHE A 158 -4.65 5.77 -6.11
C PHE A 158 -3.59 6.34 -5.16
N GLY A 159 -4.02 7.10 -4.14
CA GLY A 159 -3.08 7.72 -3.20
C GLY A 159 -2.24 8.83 -3.79
N GLY A 160 -2.68 9.49 -4.86
CA GLY A 160 -1.94 10.57 -5.48
C GLY A 160 -2.84 11.51 -6.29
N MET A 161 -2.29 12.65 -6.68
CA MET A 161 -2.94 13.59 -7.59
C MET A 161 -2.23 13.52 -8.92
N LEU A 162 -2.96 13.16 -9.97
CA LEU A 162 -2.43 12.98 -11.32
C LEU A 162 -2.71 14.20 -12.18
N THR A 163 -1.70 14.63 -12.95
CA THR A 163 -1.82 15.62 -14.00
C THR A 163 -1.11 15.14 -15.26
N SER A 164 -1.72 15.36 -16.43
CA SER A 164 -1.17 14.96 -17.72
C SER A 164 -0.93 16.20 -18.58
N SER A 165 0.25 16.30 -19.18
CA SER A 165 0.62 17.37 -20.10
C SER A 165 1.39 16.80 -21.29
N GLY A 166 0.73 16.75 -22.45
CA GLY A 166 1.28 16.07 -23.63
C GLY A 166 1.60 14.61 -23.34
N ASN A 167 2.87 14.21 -23.53
CA ASN A 167 3.34 12.84 -23.29
C ASN A 167 3.88 12.60 -21.88
N SER A 168 3.84 13.62 -21.01
CA SER A 168 4.33 13.53 -19.64
C SER A 168 3.19 13.46 -18.65
N VAL A 169 3.31 12.57 -17.67
CA VAL A 169 2.37 12.42 -16.55
C VAL A 169 3.11 12.73 -15.25
N SER A 170 2.58 13.66 -14.47
CA SER A 170 3.04 13.98 -13.11
C SER A 170 2.06 13.40 -12.08
N VAL A 171 2.60 12.80 -11.03
CA VAL A 171 1.82 12.30 -9.90
C VAL A 171 2.47 12.74 -8.59
N VAL A 172 1.74 13.57 -7.84
CA VAL A 172 2.10 13.95 -6.46
C VAL A 172 1.56 12.91 -5.50
N THR A 173 2.40 12.34 -4.65
CA THR A 173 1.99 11.29 -3.70
C THR A 173 1.20 11.89 -2.54
N LYS A 174 0.15 11.15 -2.13
CA LYS A 174 -0.80 11.52 -1.07
C LYS A 174 -1.19 10.35 -0.17
N ASP A 175 -0.69 9.14 -0.44
CA ASP A 175 -0.85 8.01 0.46
C ASP A 175 -0.23 8.30 1.85
N ALA A 176 -0.59 7.49 2.84
CA ALA A 176 -0.25 7.76 4.24
C ALA A 176 1.25 7.75 4.52
N VAL A 177 2.05 7.01 3.74
CA VAL A 177 3.48 6.78 4.02
C VAL A 177 4.38 7.47 3.00
N ARG A 178 3.94 7.59 1.74
CA ARG A 178 4.63 8.27 0.63
C ARG A 178 6.03 7.73 0.34
N ARG A 179 6.26 6.44 0.56
CA ARG A 179 7.56 5.78 0.32
C ARG A 179 7.58 4.87 -0.90
N LYS A 180 6.44 4.69 -1.56
CA LYS A 180 6.31 3.78 -2.71
C LYS A 180 5.43 4.38 -3.78
N VAL A 181 5.85 4.24 -5.03
CA VAL A 181 5.03 4.57 -6.20
C VAL A 181 5.12 3.43 -7.21
N PHE A 182 3.98 2.86 -7.56
CA PHE A 182 3.87 1.88 -8.65
C PHE A 182 3.33 2.56 -9.90
N ILE A 183 4.07 2.49 -11.01
CA ILE A 183 3.70 3.05 -12.30
C ILE A 183 3.29 1.89 -13.21
N GLY A 184 1.99 1.57 -13.20
CA GLY A 184 1.38 0.47 -13.94
C GLY A 184 1.71 0.45 -15.44
N PRO A 185 1.63 1.59 -16.16
CA PRO A 185 2.02 1.64 -17.58
C PRO A 185 3.48 1.24 -17.86
N LEU A 186 4.36 1.34 -16.87
CA LEU A 186 5.76 0.92 -16.97
C LEU A 186 6.03 -0.44 -16.31
N GLY A 187 5.10 -0.94 -15.47
CA GLY A 187 5.29 -2.14 -14.67
C GLY A 187 6.39 -2.00 -13.62
N VAL A 188 6.59 -0.79 -13.08
CA VAL A 188 7.69 -0.48 -12.15
C VAL A 188 7.17 0.00 -10.79
N LEU A 189 7.73 -0.56 -9.72
CA LEU A 189 7.63 -0.07 -8.36
C LEU A 189 8.93 0.63 -7.97
N VAL A 190 8.84 1.89 -7.56
CA VAL A 190 9.92 2.63 -6.91
C VAL A 190 9.63 2.67 -5.41
N SER A 191 10.62 2.34 -4.57
CA SER A 191 10.51 2.40 -3.11
C SER A 191 11.72 3.05 -2.46
N VAL A 192 11.53 3.69 -1.29
CA VAL A 192 12.60 4.31 -0.49
C VAL A 192 12.52 3.93 0.99
N ASP A 193 13.66 3.84 1.67
CA ASP A 193 13.72 3.54 3.11
C ASP A 193 13.63 4.79 4.00
N ALA A 194 14.07 5.94 3.48
CA ALA A 194 14.10 7.21 4.19
C ALA A 194 13.52 8.35 3.34
N GLY A 195 13.08 9.42 4.01
CA GLY A 195 12.36 10.51 3.37
C GLY A 195 11.01 10.07 2.79
N ILE A 196 10.58 10.77 1.74
CA ILE A 196 9.37 10.51 0.96
C ILE A 196 9.67 10.61 -0.53
N VAL A 197 8.93 9.86 -1.34
CA VAL A 197 8.74 10.15 -2.76
C VAL A 197 7.66 11.23 -2.83
N ARG A 198 8.04 12.49 -3.10
CA ARG A 198 7.10 13.63 -3.16
C ARG A 198 6.28 13.61 -4.45
N GLU A 199 6.96 13.39 -5.57
CA GLU A 199 6.38 13.45 -6.90
C GLU A 199 7.14 12.49 -7.82
N VAL A 200 6.42 11.87 -8.76
CA VAL A 200 7.03 11.23 -9.93
C VAL A 200 6.55 11.91 -11.19
N LYS A 201 7.44 12.08 -12.17
CA LYS A 201 7.08 12.48 -13.54
C LYS A 201 7.58 11.42 -14.49
N TYR A 202 6.72 10.90 -15.36
CA TYR A 202 7.15 9.89 -16.31
C TYR A 202 6.68 10.16 -17.73
N VAL A 203 7.44 9.60 -18.68
CA VAL A 203 7.11 9.55 -20.11
C VAL A 203 7.06 8.09 -20.52
N ALA A 204 5.86 7.62 -20.89
CA ALA A 204 5.63 6.21 -21.18
C ALA A 204 6.49 5.68 -22.34
N ALA A 205 6.65 6.50 -23.39
CA ALA A 205 7.38 6.13 -24.60
C ALA A 205 8.87 5.87 -24.35
N SER A 206 9.53 6.72 -23.55
CA SER A 206 10.96 6.59 -23.25
C SER A 206 11.23 5.75 -21.99
N LYS A 207 10.18 5.31 -21.29
CA LYS A 207 10.27 4.61 -20.00
C LYS A 207 11.12 5.36 -18.97
N THR A 208 11.07 6.69 -19.00
CA THR A 208 11.85 7.55 -18.08
C THR A 208 10.96 8.02 -16.95
N VAL A 209 11.46 7.97 -15.72
CA VAL A 209 10.77 8.45 -14.52
C VAL A 209 11.69 9.36 -13.73
N ASP A 210 11.34 10.63 -13.62
CA ASP A 210 11.97 11.53 -12.65
C ASP A 210 11.29 11.35 -11.29
N VAL A 211 12.07 10.96 -10.29
CA VAL A 211 11.62 10.71 -8.93
C VAL A 211 12.13 11.84 -8.04
N THR A 212 11.20 12.60 -7.49
CA THR A 212 11.51 13.68 -6.56
C THR A 212 11.44 13.16 -5.13
N LEU A 213 12.59 13.04 -4.48
CA LEU A 213 12.68 12.73 -3.06
C LEU A 213 12.68 14.01 -2.23
N ALA A 214 12.04 13.95 -1.06
CA ALA A 214 12.00 15.04 -0.11
C ALA A 214 11.96 14.51 1.33
N GLN A 215 11.99 15.42 2.30
CA GLN A 215 11.82 15.10 3.71
C GLN A 215 10.64 15.91 4.27
N LEU A 216 9.81 15.29 5.12
CA LEU A 216 8.73 16.00 5.79
C LEU A 216 9.29 16.99 6.83
N ASP A 217 8.50 18.00 7.15
CA ASP A 217 8.83 18.96 8.22
C ASP A 217 8.47 18.40 9.59
N GLY A 218 9.20 18.84 10.63
CA GLY A 218 8.95 18.42 12.01
C GLY A 218 9.26 16.95 12.34
N VAL A 219 9.89 16.21 11.43
CA VAL A 219 10.32 14.82 11.64
C VAL A 219 11.85 14.68 11.55
N PRO A 220 12.44 13.61 12.13
CA PRO A 220 13.86 13.34 11.98
C PRO A 220 14.30 13.34 10.52
N LYS A 221 15.39 14.05 10.23
CA LYS A 221 15.97 14.12 8.89
C LYS A 221 16.99 12.99 8.69
N ALA A 222 16.98 12.38 7.52
CA ALA A 222 17.96 11.41 7.07
C ALA A 222 18.98 12.09 6.14
N ALA A 223 20.24 11.69 6.23
CA ALA A 223 21.29 12.18 5.34
C ALA A 223 21.18 11.59 3.93
N ASN A 224 20.73 10.33 3.84
CA ASN A 224 20.61 9.58 2.60
C ASN A 224 19.30 8.78 2.58
N ALA A 225 18.83 8.46 1.39
CA ALA A 225 17.84 7.42 1.14
C ALA A 225 18.43 6.37 0.21
N VAL A 226 18.03 5.11 0.36
CA VAL A 226 18.24 4.07 -0.63
C VAL A 226 16.96 3.90 -1.43
N ILE A 227 17.09 3.97 -2.75
CA ILE A 227 16.01 3.71 -3.71
C ILE A 227 16.14 2.29 -4.22
N TRP A 228 15.04 1.54 -4.20
CA TRP A 228 14.91 0.28 -4.92
C TRP A 228 13.90 0.42 -6.05
N VAL A 229 14.22 -0.23 -7.18
CA VAL A 229 13.38 -0.26 -8.38
C VAL A 229 13.10 -1.73 -8.70
N GLU A 230 11.83 -2.11 -8.61
CA GLU A 230 11.36 -3.47 -8.90
C GLU A 230 10.43 -3.44 -10.11
N GLY A 231 10.53 -4.39 -11.02
CA GLY A 231 9.67 -4.45 -12.21
C GLY A 231 10.19 -5.38 -13.29
N GLY A 232 9.49 -5.42 -14.42
CA GLY A 232 9.98 -6.13 -15.60
C GLY A 232 11.20 -5.41 -16.21
N GLY A 233 12.29 -6.15 -16.43
CA GLY A 233 13.51 -5.63 -17.05
C GLY A 233 14.54 -5.04 -16.07
N ASN A 234 15.67 -4.61 -16.62
CA ASN A 234 16.75 -4.00 -15.84
C ASN A 234 16.57 -2.49 -15.80
N TRP A 235 16.61 -1.92 -14.59
CA TRP A 235 16.47 -0.49 -14.35
C TRP A 235 17.71 0.05 -13.67
N LYS A 236 18.04 1.31 -13.94
CA LYS A 236 19.08 2.05 -13.24
C LYS A 236 18.54 3.37 -12.72
N VAL A 237 19.12 3.83 -11.62
CA VAL A 237 18.91 5.16 -11.07
C VAL A 237 20.14 6.01 -11.38
N THR A 238 19.95 7.17 -11.97
CA THR A 238 20.99 8.15 -12.28
C THR A 238 20.69 9.49 -11.63
N GLY A 239 21.74 10.25 -11.35
CA GLY A 239 21.66 11.54 -10.69
C GLY A 239 23.01 11.92 -10.09
N SER A 240 23.14 13.18 -9.66
CA SER A 240 24.36 13.63 -9.00
C SER A 240 24.59 12.87 -7.70
N GLY A 241 25.79 12.29 -7.53
CA GLY A 241 26.17 11.58 -6.30
C GLY A 241 25.43 10.25 -6.04
N VAL A 242 24.66 9.74 -7.01
CA VAL A 242 23.97 8.45 -6.88
C VAL A 242 24.99 7.31 -6.95
N THR A 243 25.00 6.43 -5.94
CA THR A 243 25.88 5.26 -5.87
C THR A 243 25.10 3.99 -5.52
N GLN A 244 25.60 2.81 -5.89
CA GLN A 244 24.95 1.56 -5.49
C GLN A 244 25.17 1.26 -4.01
N ALA A 245 24.10 0.87 -3.30
CA ALA A 245 24.17 0.44 -1.91
C ALA A 245 22.97 -0.44 -1.55
N ARG A 246 23.18 -1.47 -0.70
CA ARG A 246 22.10 -2.31 -0.14
C ARG A 246 21.14 -2.90 -1.19
N GLY A 247 21.67 -3.27 -2.36
CA GLY A 247 20.88 -3.80 -3.48
C GLY A 247 20.02 -2.76 -4.21
N GLY A 248 20.20 -1.47 -3.93
CA GLY A 248 19.56 -0.35 -4.59
C GLY A 248 20.56 0.78 -4.86
N TRP A 249 20.07 2.03 -4.87
CA TRP A 249 20.87 3.22 -5.12
C TRP A 249 20.73 4.23 -3.99
N GLN A 250 21.86 4.54 -3.35
CA GLN A 250 21.94 5.59 -2.34
C GLN A 250 21.90 6.97 -3.00
N VAL A 251 21.10 7.86 -2.44
CA VAL A 251 20.93 9.24 -2.86
C VAL A 251 21.05 10.15 -1.64
N ALA A 252 21.88 11.19 -1.74
CA ALA A 252 22.00 12.19 -0.70
C ALA A 252 20.73 13.06 -0.63
N LEU A 253 20.19 13.28 0.57
CA LEU A 253 19.05 14.15 0.82
C LEU A 253 19.53 15.56 1.24
N SER A 254 20.43 16.14 0.44
CA SER A 254 21.08 17.43 0.69
C SER A 254 20.22 18.60 0.18
N GLY A 255 19.13 18.92 0.88
CA GLY A 255 18.23 20.03 0.55
C GLY A 255 16.76 19.71 0.78
N ASP A 256 15.87 20.62 0.36
CA ASP A 256 14.42 20.45 0.48
C ASP A 256 13.89 19.30 -0.39
N SER A 257 14.53 19.09 -1.54
CA SER A 257 14.28 17.94 -2.40
C SER A 257 15.45 17.64 -3.32
N VAL A 258 15.57 16.39 -3.73
CA VAL A 258 16.50 15.92 -4.76
C VAL A 258 15.72 15.19 -5.85
N VAL A 259 16.11 15.37 -7.10
CA VAL A 259 15.54 14.65 -8.24
C VAL A 259 16.57 13.67 -8.76
N VAL A 260 16.14 12.42 -8.93
CA VAL A 260 16.90 11.38 -9.61
C VAL A 260 16.07 10.80 -10.74
N GLN A 261 16.74 10.19 -11.71
CA GLN A 261 16.07 9.62 -12.87
C GLN A 261 16.16 8.10 -12.82
N VAL A 262 15.03 7.43 -13.02
CA VAL A 262 14.90 5.99 -13.19
C VAL A 262 14.66 5.72 -14.67
N LEU A 263 15.49 4.89 -15.28
CA LEU A 263 15.40 4.52 -16.70
C LEU A 263 15.89 3.09 -16.93
N PRO A 264 15.57 2.47 -18.08
CA PRO A 264 16.14 1.19 -18.45
C PRO A 264 17.68 1.21 -18.39
N ALA A 265 18.26 0.12 -17.88
CA ALA A 265 19.70 -0.02 -17.71
C ALA A 265 20.44 -0.09 -19.06
#